data_AF-A0A078AIV9-F1
#
_entry.id   AF-A0A078AIV9-F1
#
_cell.length_a   1.000
_cell.length_b   1.000
_cell.length_c   1.000
_cell.angle_alpha   90.00
_cell.angle_beta   90.00
_cell.angle_gamma   90.00
#
_symmetry.space_group_name_H-M   'P 1'
#
loop_
_entity.id
_entity.type
_entity.pdbx_description
1 polymer ?
#
loop_
_entity_poly.entity_id
_entity_poly.type
_entity_poly.pdbx_seq_one_letter_code
_entity_poly.pdbx_strand_id
1 'polypeptide(L)'
;MGMEGEGRIDDSVWIIKTHYPERIGHTEFNAHKCIVIIRSPIDCIASLFNMIATGSHNQSITDEQFEKVRHIWNDFVNDEVKVWADFHYYWTKSPQSIPTHFVRYEDLLLKPYETLVELFKFLLNKENLDGLKIHQIIQQVTIDQERPEVYKPRSGKINASKKFFTKEQLVKLRQVAYREIRRFGYLKMNQYQENPTGFISEDEEEEKTQIDKEHSNHVAWLLDFNMKMLSVALKMNEQFKDDLLNKVYIRINKKEEIVRKQSKEDPTARGARKYKSILRDLLI
;
A
#
# COMPACT_ATOMS: atom_id res chain seq x y z
N MET A 1 1.95 -16.92 -12.76
CA MET A 1 0.96 -16.01 -13.36
C MET A 1 1.44 -14.59 -13.16
N GLY A 2 1.24 -13.75 -14.17
CA GLY A 2 1.53 -12.32 -14.15
C GLY A 2 0.65 -11.62 -15.19
N MET A 3 0.55 -10.30 -15.10
CA MET A 3 -0.16 -9.52 -16.12
C MET A 3 0.73 -9.34 -17.36
N GLU A 4 0.13 -9.15 -18.53
CA GLU A 4 0.89 -8.77 -19.72
C GLU A 4 1.64 -7.46 -19.48
N GLY A 5 2.92 -7.42 -19.81
CA GLY A 5 3.81 -6.29 -19.51
C GLY A 5 4.42 -6.31 -18.10
N GLU A 6 4.08 -7.27 -17.23
CA GLU A 6 4.75 -7.40 -15.92
C GLU A 6 6.26 -7.62 -16.11
N GLY A 7 7.07 -6.79 -15.46
CA GLY A 7 8.53 -6.80 -15.59
C GLY A 7 9.08 -5.88 -16.68
N ARG A 8 8.22 -5.31 -17.56
CA ARG A 8 8.61 -4.23 -18.47
C ARG A 8 8.59 -2.89 -17.76
N ILE A 9 9.47 -2.00 -18.20
CA ILE A 9 9.76 -0.71 -17.56
C ILE A 9 10.04 0.42 -18.57
N ASP A 10 9.84 0.13 -19.86
CA ASP A 10 10.05 1.06 -20.96
C ASP A 10 8.70 1.63 -21.42
N ASP A 11 8.73 2.46 -22.46
CA ASP A 11 7.55 3.10 -23.03
C ASP A 11 6.59 2.12 -23.75
N SER A 12 6.86 0.81 -23.75
CA SER A 12 5.91 -0.20 -24.27
C SER A 12 4.77 -0.49 -23.29
N VAL A 13 4.84 0.00 -22.05
CA VAL A 13 3.79 -0.15 -21.03
C VAL A 13 3.37 1.19 -20.46
N TRP A 14 2.07 1.31 -20.12
CA TRP A 14 1.54 2.53 -19.51
C TRP A 14 1.75 2.58 -17.99
N ILE A 15 1.82 1.43 -17.33
CA ILE A 15 1.92 1.29 -15.88
C ILE A 15 3.04 0.32 -15.54
N ILE A 16 3.96 0.77 -14.69
CA ILE A 16 5.07 -0.03 -14.18
C ILE A 16 4.78 -0.42 -12.73
N LYS A 17 4.69 -1.72 -12.46
CA LYS A 17 4.57 -2.25 -11.09
C LYS A 17 5.94 -2.28 -10.42
N THR A 18 6.04 -1.68 -9.24
CA THR A 18 7.24 -1.76 -8.40
C THR A 18 6.85 -1.91 -6.93
N HIS A 19 7.80 -2.38 -6.12
CA HIS A 19 7.71 -2.36 -4.66
C HIS A 19 8.65 -1.30 -4.06
N TYR A 20 9.17 -0.40 -4.88
CA TYR A 20 10.01 0.70 -4.42
C TYR A 20 9.28 1.61 -3.39
N PRO A 21 9.95 2.06 -2.31
CA PRO A 21 11.36 1.86 -1.95
C PRO A 21 11.66 0.63 -1.08
N GLU A 22 10.72 -0.31 -0.89
CA GLU A 22 10.98 -1.55 -0.15
C GLU A 22 12.13 -2.34 -0.80
N ARG A 23 12.20 -2.32 -2.13
CA ARG A 23 13.28 -2.93 -2.89
C ARG A 23 13.54 -2.18 -4.20
N ILE A 24 14.79 -2.22 -4.64
CA ILE A 24 15.29 -1.51 -5.82
C ILE A 24 14.73 -2.01 -7.16
N GLY A 25 14.13 -3.20 -7.21
CA GLY A 25 13.80 -3.81 -8.50
C GLY A 25 15.06 -4.23 -9.27
N HIS A 26 14.99 -4.29 -10.60
CA HIS A 26 16.11 -4.73 -11.44
C HIS A 26 16.88 -3.56 -12.08
N THR A 27 16.25 -2.40 -12.28
CA THR A 27 16.89 -1.19 -12.81
C THR A 27 16.04 0.05 -12.52
N GLU A 28 16.65 1.22 -12.70
CA GLU A 28 16.01 2.53 -12.67
C GLU A 28 15.09 2.73 -13.86
N PHE A 29 13.99 3.46 -13.66
CA PHE A 29 13.06 3.82 -14.71
C PHE A 29 12.47 5.19 -14.45
N ASN A 30 11.85 5.75 -15.48
CA ASN A 30 11.26 7.07 -15.43
C ASN A 30 9.74 6.99 -15.21
N ALA A 31 9.20 7.86 -14.35
CA ALA A 31 7.77 7.98 -14.12
C ALA A 31 7.36 9.45 -13.92
N HIS A 32 6.09 9.75 -14.17
CA HIS A 32 5.52 11.09 -13.99
C HIS A 32 4.50 11.15 -12.86
N LYS A 33 3.92 10.00 -12.51
CA LYS A 33 2.95 9.84 -11.44
C LYS A 33 3.23 8.54 -10.70
N CYS A 34 2.86 8.50 -9.44
CA CYS A 34 2.89 7.31 -8.62
C CYS A 34 1.47 6.96 -8.15
N ILE A 35 1.14 5.68 -8.16
CA ILE A 35 -0.02 5.14 -7.45
C ILE A 35 0.52 4.25 -6.35
N VAL A 36 0.14 4.55 -5.11
CA VAL A 36 0.53 3.73 -3.95
C VAL A 36 -0.72 3.02 -3.42
N ILE A 37 -0.73 1.70 -3.56
CA ILE A 37 -1.78 0.85 -2.99
C ILE A 37 -1.41 0.55 -1.54
N ILE A 38 -2.29 0.95 -0.62
CA ILE A 38 -2.15 0.73 0.82
C ILE A 38 -3.10 -0.38 1.25
N ARG A 39 -2.69 -1.17 2.22
CA ARG A 39 -3.57 -2.10 2.94
C ARG A 39 -3.27 -2.01 4.42
N SER A 40 -4.27 -2.27 5.24
CA SER A 40 -4.13 -2.34 6.69
C SER A 40 -2.91 -3.19 7.08
N PRO A 41 -2.01 -2.69 7.96
CA PRO A 41 -0.77 -3.38 8.30
C PRO A 41 -1.00 -4.75 8.93
N ILE A 42 -2.11 -4.94 9.66
CA ILE A 42 -2.42 -6.27 10.24
C ILE A 42 -2.69 -7.30 9.15
N ASP A 43 -3.38 -6.91 8.08
CA ASP A 43 -3.72 -7.82 7.00
C ASP A 43 -2.57 -8.02 6.02
N CYS A 44 -1.79 -6.96 5.71
CA CYS A 44 -0.70 -7.10 4.77
C CYS A 44 0.49 -7.89 5.36
N ILE A 45 0.81 -7.70 6.64
CA ILE A 45 1.90 -8.43 7.32
C ILE A 45 1.54 -9.92 7.42
N ALA A 46 0.33 -10.26 7.87
CA ALA A 46 -0.14 -11.64 7.92
C ALA A 46 -0.23 -12.27 6.52
N SER A 47 -0.63 -11.49 5.52
CA SER A 47 -0.68 -11.95 4.13
C SER A 47 0.71 -12.29 3.59
N LEU A 48 1.71 -11.44 3.85
CA LEU A 48 3.10 -11.61 3.47
C LEU A 48 3.71 -12.84 4.18
N PHE A 49 3.46 -13.00 5.48
CA PHE A 49 3.93 -14.15 6.25
C PHE A 49 3.45 -15.47 5.63
N ASN A 50 2.14 -15.59 5.39
CA ASN A 50 1.58 -16.78 4.74
C ASN A 50 2.12 -16.99 3.32
N MET A 51 2.36 -15.91 2.56
CA MET A 51 2.94 -16.03 1.21
C MET A 51 4.37 -16.58 1.27
N ILE A 52 5.16 -16.18 2.27
CA ILE A 52 6.54 -16.67 2.45
C ILE A 52 6.53 -18.12 2.93
N ALA A 53 5.67 -18.43 3.90
CA ALA A 53 5.55 -19.77 4.48
C ALA A 53 5.07 -20.82 3.45
N THR A 54 4.10 -20.46 2.60
CA THR A 54 3.53 -21.39 1.61
C THR A 54 4.17 -21.29 0.22
N GLY A 55 4.88 -20.19 -0.07
CA GLY A 55 5.33 -19.87 -1.43
C GLY A 55 4.19 -19.54 -2.39
N SER A 56 2.97 -19.29 -1.88
CA SER A 56 1.77 -19.09 -2.68
C SER A 56 0.98 -17.84 -2.28
N HIS A 57 0.33 -17.21 -3.27
CA HIS A 57 -0.55 -16.06 -3.09
C HIS A 57 -1.97 -16.43 -2.61
N ASN A 58 -2.36 -17.70 -2.67
CA ASN A 58 -3.73 -18.14 -2.35
C ASN A 58 -3.83 -19.14 -1.18
N GLN A 59 -2.72 -19.68 -0.68
CA GLN A 59 -2.71 -20.65 0.43
C GLN A 59 -2.33 -20.00 1.76
N SER A 60 -2.90 -20.50 2.86
CA SER A 60 -2.51 -20.15 4.23
C SER A 60 -1.89 -21.36 4.90
N ILE A 61 -1.04 -21.14 5.90
CA ILE A 61 -0.69 -22.21 6.84
C ILE A 61 -1.88 -22.48 7.77
N THR A 62 -1.97 -23.71 8.30
CA THR A 62 -3.00 -24.08 9.27
C THR A 62 -2.73 -23.44 10.63
N ASP A 63 -3.74 -23.39 11.51
CA ASP A 63 -3.56 -22.86 12.86
C ASP A 63 -2.53 -23.71 13.67
N GLU A 64 -2.46 -25.02 13.45
CA GLU A 64 -1.44 -25.90 14.04
C GLU A 64 -0.03 -25.58 13.54
N GLN A 65 0.12 -25.36 12.24
CA GLN A 65 1.39 -24.94 11.63
C GLN A 65 1.81 -23.57 12.16
N PHE A 66 0.87 -22.63 12.28
CA PHE A 66 1.12 -21.30 12.85
C PHE A 66 1.67 -21.40 14.27
N GLU A 67 1.14 -22.31 15.10
CA GLU A 67 1.65 -22.50 16.46
C GLU A 67 3.12 -22.93 16.49
N LYS A 68 3.52 -23.84 15.60
CA LYS A 68 4.92 -24.30 15.47
C LYS A 68 5.89 -23.17 15.15
N VAL A 69 5.44 -22.17 14.38
CA VAL A 69 6.25 -21.05 13.92
C VAL A 69 5.91 -19.72 14.63
N ARG A 70 5.20 -19.77 15.77
CA ARG A 70 4.76 -18.57 16.50
C ARG A 70 5.92 -17.66 16.92
N HIS A 71 7.07 -18.24 17.28
CA HIS A 71 8.28 -17.48 17.60
C HIS A 71 8.81 -16.70 16.39
N ILE A 72 8.82 -17.32 15.19
CA ILE A 72 9.20 -16.66 13.93
C ILE A 72 8.21 -15.56 13.58
N TRP A 73 6.91 -15.81 13.77
CA TRP A 73 5.88 -14.78 13.58
C TRP A 73 6.14 -13.54 14.43
N ASN A 74 6.57 -13.71 15.69
CA ASN A 74 6.86 -12.57 16.56
C ASN A 74 8.01 -11.70 16.03
N ASP A 75 9.11 -12.32 15.61
CA ASP A 75 10.24 -11.60 15.02
C ASP A 75 9.85 -10.96 13.68
N PHE A 76 9.04 -11.67 12.89
CA PHE A 76 8.53 -11.20 11.62
C PHE A 76 7.68 -9.93 11.77
N VAL A 77 6.73 -9.91 12.71
CA VAL A 77 5.90 -8.72 12.95
C VAL A 77 6.77 -7.53 13.36
N ASN A 78 7.76 -7.74 14.23
CA ASN A 78 8.66 -6.67 14.67
C ASN A 78 9.44 -6.04 13.51
N ASP A 79 9.93 -6.85 12.58
CA ASP A 79 10.64 -6.36 11.40
C ASP A 79 9.69 -5.66 10.41
N GLU A 80 8.55 -6.29 10.10
CA GLU A 80 7.67 -5.85 9.02
C GLU A 80 6.84 -4.61 9.38
N VAL A 81 6.51 -4.39 10.65
CA VAL A 81 5.86 -3.15 11.10
C VAL A 81 6.72 -1.93 10.74
N LYS A 82 8.04 -2.03 10.97
CA LYS A 82 8.97 -0.95 10.63
C LYS A 82 9.06 -0.73 9.12
N VAL A 83 9.17 -1.81 8.35
CA VAL A 83 9.21 -1.71 6.88
C VAL A 83 7.93 -1.07 6.34
N TRP A 84 6.76 -1.43 6.88
CA TRP A 84 5.49 -0.83 6.51
C TRP A 84 5.47 0.67 6.82
N ALA A 85 5.89 1.07 8.01
CA ALA A 85 5.96 2.48 8.41
C ALA A 85 6.93 3.28 7.52
N ASP A 86 8.15 2.79 7.33
CA ASP A 86 9.19 3.47 6.54
C ASP A 86 8.79 3.60 5.06
N PHE A 87 8.19 2.56 4.48
CA PHE A 87 7.69 2.59 3.09
C PHE A 87 6.63 3.67 2.90
N HIS A 88 5.63 3.71 3.77
CA HIS A 88 4.56 4.69 3.64
C HIS A 88 5.02 6.10 4.05
N TYR A 89 5.95 6.23 4.99
CA TYR A 89 6.57 7.51 5.28
C TYR A 89 7.28 8.08 4.06
N TYR A 90 8.04 7.26 3.34
CA TYR A 90 8.72 7.69 2.12
C TYR A 90 7.76 8.33 1.12
N TRP A 91 6.57 7.74 0.94
CA TRP A 91 5.55 8.25 0.01
C TRP A 91 4.66 9.35 0.59
N THR A 92 4.69 9.61 1.90
CA THR A 92 3.86 10.66 2.54
C THR A 92 4.68 11.87 3.03
N LYS A 93 6.01 11.77 3.05
CA LYS A 93 6.89 12.88 3.45
C LYS A 93 6.82 14.03 2.44
N SER A 94 6.91 15.26 2.94
CA SER A 94 6.95 16.47 2.13
C SER A 94 8.38 17.02 2.09
N PRO A 95 8.84 17.58 0.96
CA PRO A 95 8.16 17.67 -0.34
C PRO A 95 8.08 16.32 -1.07
N GLN A 96 7.04 16.14 -1.88
CA GLN A 96 6.87 14.96 -2.73
C GLN A 96 7.74 15.09 -3.99
N SER A 97 8.48 14.04 -4.33
CA SER A 97 9.30 14.01 -5.55
C SER A 97 8.49 13.77 -6.81
N ILE A 98 7.32 13.14 -6.69
CA ILE A 98 6.43 12.77 -7.79
C ILE A 98 4.98 12.93 -7.34
N PRO A 99 4.08 13.45 -8.19
CA PRO A 99 2.64 13.42 -7.92
C PRO A 99 2.22 11.99 -7.57
N THR A 100 1.63 11.82 -6.38
CA THR A 100 1.33 10.50 -5.82
C THR A 100 -0.14 10.41 -5.47
N HIS A 101 -0.81 9.33 -5.87
CA HIS A 101 -2.18 9.06 -5.50
C HIS A 101 -2.26 7.77 -4.69
N PHE A 102 -2.86 7.85 -3.51
CA PHE A 102 -3.02 6.73 -2.62
C PHE A 102 -4.38 6.04 -2.81
N VAL A 103 -4.36 4.71 -2.86
CA VAL A 103 -5.55 3.87 -2.97
C VAL A 103 -5.54 2.86 -1.83
N ARG A 104 -6.54 2.89 -0.93
CA ARG A 104 -6.68 1.84 0.08
C ARG A 104 -7.34 0.61 -0.52
N TYR A 105 -6.80 -0.56 -0.23
CA TYR A 105 -7.40 -1.84 -0.57
C TYR A 105 -8.82 -1.95 -0.01
N GLU A 106 -9.03 -1.46 1.20
CA GLU A 106 -10.33 -1.47 1.87
C GLU A 106 -11.36 -0.59 1.12
N ASP A 107 -10.93 0.53 0.54
CA ASP A 107 -11.81 1.40 -0.25
C ASP A 107 -12.20 0.76 -1.59
N LEU A 108 -11.30 0.01 -2.22
CA LEU A 108 -11.62 -0.82 -3.40
C LEU A 108 -12.63 -1.93 -3.09
N LEU A 109 -12.76 -2.36 -1.83
CA LEU A 109 -13.77 -3.33 -1.42
C LEU A 109 -15.11 -2.66 -1.10
N LEU A 110 -15.08 -1.56 -0.33
CA LEU A 110 -16.27 -0.93 0.24
C LEU A 110 -16.95 0.04 -0.73
N LYS A 111 -16.16 0.78 -1.52
CA LYS A 111 -16.60 1.85 -2.43
C LYS A 111 -15.79 1.80 -3.74
N PRO A 112 -15.86 0.67 -4.48
CA PRO A 112 -15.02 0.45 -5.66
C PRO A 112 -15.22 1.51 -6.75
N TYR A 113 -16.46 1.94 -6.98
CA TYR A 113 -16.79 2.92 -8.02
C TYR A 113 -16.10 4.26 -7.75
N GLU A 114 -16.30 4.82 -6.56
CA GLU A 114 -15.74 6.10 -6.14
C GLU A 114 -14.20 6.04 -6.15
N THR A 115 -13.64 4.94 -5.65
CA THR A 115 -12.19 4.75 -5.58
C THR A 115 -11.57 4.70 -6.99
N LEU A 116 -12.19 3.99 -7.92
CA LEU A 116 -11.72 3.92 -9.31
C LEU A 116 -11.92 5.25 -10.05
N VAL A 117 -13.03 5.96 -9.84
CA VAL A 117 -13.25 7.29 -10.43
C VAL A 117 -12.13 8.25 -10.02
N GLU A 118 -11.81 8.36 -8.73
CA GLU A 118 -10.76 9.26 -8.25
C GLU A 118 -9.37 8.86 -8.76
N LEU A 119 -9.07 7.56 -8.81
CA LEU A 119 -7.84 7.05 -9.40
C LEU A 119 -7.71 7.45 -10.88
N PHE A 120 -8.78 7.28 -11.67
CA PHE A 120 -8.72 7.57 -13.10
C PHE A 120 -8.74 9.07 -13.42
N LYS A 121 -9.36 9.91 -12.58
CA LYS A 121 -9.19 11.37 -12.62
C LYS A 121 -7.72 11.75 -12.50
N PHE A 122 -7.02 11.17 -11.51
CA PHE A 122 -5.60 11.36 -11.32
C PHE A 122 -4.77 10.84 -12.49
N LEU A 123 -5.00 9.61 -12.93
CA LEU A 123 -4.27 9.00 -14.05
C LEU A 123 -4.40 9.81 -15.35
N LEU A 124 -5.59 10.33 -15.64
CA LEU A 124 -5.89 11.01 -16.90
C LEU A 124 -5.75 12.53 -16.83
N ASN A 125 -5.38 13.10 -15.68
CA ASN A 125 -5.33 14.55 -15.45
C ASN A 125 -6.69 15.20 -15.80
N LYS A 126 -7.77 14.69 -15.22
CA LYS A 126 -9.10 15.28 -15.40
C LYS A 126 -9.82 15.44 -14.07
N GLU A 127 -10.58 16.52 -13.97
CA GLU A 127 -11.49 16.75 -12.84
C GLU A 127 -12.75 15.90 -12.95
N ASN A 128 -13.14 15.52 -14.17
CA ASN A 128 -14.31 14.72 -14.48
C ASN A 128 -14.01 13.68 -15.58
N LEU A 129 -14.68 12.52 -15.50
CA LEU A 129 -14.56 11.42 -16.46
C LEU A 129 -15.78 11.28 -17.39
N ASP A 130 -16.81 12.12 -17.22
CA ASP A 130 -18.02 12.07 -18.03
C ASP A 130 -17.73 12.04 -19.54
N GLY A 131 -18.44 11.17 -20.26
CA GLY A 131 -18.29 10.96 -21.69
C GLY A 131 -17.06 10.13 -22.11
N LEU A 132 -16.17 9.77 -21.18
CA LEU A 132 -15.03 8.90 -21.50
C LEU A 132 -15.39 7.42 -21.43
N LYS A 133 -14.78 6.63 -22.32
CA LYS A 133 -14.95 5.18 -22.32
C LYS A 133 -14.55 4.54 -20.98
N ILE A 134 -13.53 5.07 -20.31
CA ILE A 134 -13.08 4.55 -19.03
C ILE A 134 -14.14 4.69 -17.93
N HIS A 135 -14.95 5.74 -17.97
CA HIS A 135 -16.02 5.94 -16.99
C HIS A 135 -17.09 4.86 -17.12
N GLN A 136 -17.46 4.53 -18.36
CA GLN A 136 -18.36 3.40 -18.66
C GLN A 136 -17.76 2.06 -18.19
N ILE A 137 -16.46 1.83 -18.40
CA ILE A 137 -15.78 0.61 -17.94
C ILE A 137 -15.81 0.53 -16.42
N ILE A 138 -15.53 1.63 -15.70
CA ILE A 138 -15.60 1.67 -14.23
C ILE A 138 -17.02 1.32 -13.77
N GLN A 139 -18.05 1.90 -14.40
CA GLN A 139 -19.44 1.57 -14.08
C GLN A 139 -19.71 0.07 -14.27
N GLN A 140 -19.32 -0.50 -15.41
CA GLN A 140 -19.49 -1.92 -15.71
C GLN A 140 -18.81 -2.81 -14.66
N VAL A 141 -17.50 -2.66 -14.44
CA VAL A 141 -16.74 -3.55 -13.54
C VAL A 141 -17.09 -3.39 -12.05
N THR A 142 -17.82 -2.34 -11.67
CA THR A 142 -18.25 -2.11 -10.28
C THR A 142 -19.71 -2.44 -10.02
N ILE A 143 -20.55 -2.44 -11.06
CA ILE A 143 -21.95 -2.87 -11.01
C ILE A 143 -22.08 -4.37 -11.26
N ASP A 144 -21.30 -4.91 -12.20
CA ASP A 144 -21.33 -6.33 -12.56
C ASP A 144 -20.82 -7.18 -11.38
N GLN A 145 -21.61 -8.18 -10.98
CA GLN A 145 -21.26 -9.03 -9.83
C GLN A 145 -20.06 -9.94 -10.11
N GLU A 146 -19.77 -10.24 -11.38
CA GLU A 146 -18.58 -10.98 -11.79
C GLU A 146 -17.42 -10.03 -12.07
N ARG A 147 -16.55 -9.89 -11.08
CA ARG A 147 -15.30 -9.14 -11.24
C ARG A 147 -14.28 -10.01 -11.96
N PRO A 148 -13.63 -9.54 -13.04
CA PRO A 148 -12.54 -10.29 -13.65
C PRO A 148 -11.38 -10.43 -12.64
N GLU A 149 -11.12 -11.66 -12.20
CA GLU A 149 -10.02 -11.97 -11.28
C GLU A 149 -8.81 -12.52 -12.03
N VAL A 150 -7.64 -11.90 -11.85
CA VAL A 150 -6.36 -12.46 -12.35
C VAL A 150 -5.96 -13.70 -11.54
N TYR A 151 -6.34 -13.73 -10.25
CA TYR A 151 -6.23 -14.89 -9.36
C TYR A 151 -7.18 -14.73 -8.17
N LYS A 152 -7.62 -15.84 -7.59
CA LYS A 152 -8.49 -15.84 -6.41
C LYS A 152 -7.70 -15.46 -5.15
N PRO A 153 -8.04 -14.36 -4.44
CA PRO A 153 -7.36 -13.97 -3.22
C PRO A 153 -7.66 -14.95 -2.06
N ARG A 154 -6.66 -15.19 -1.19
CA ARG A 154 -6.76 -16.05 0.01
C ARG A 154 -7.93 -15.68 0.92
N SER A 155 -8.03 -14.39 1.28
CA SER A 155 -9.15 -13.82 2.02
C SER A 155 -9.30 -12.34 1.67
N GLY A 156 -10.46 -11.95 1.13
CA GLY A 156 -10.80 -10.57 0.79
C GLY A 156 -11.48 -9.79 1.93
N LYS A 157 -11.25 -10.18 3.19
CA LYS A 157 -11.92 -9.58 4.36
C LYS A 157 -11.03 -8.53 5.01
N ILE A 158 -11.66 -7.48 5.52
CA ILE A 158 -11.02 -6.37 6.25
C ILE A 158 -10.78 -6.80 7.70
N ASN A 159 -9.57 -6.56 8.20
CA ASN A 159 -9.14 -6.82 9.58
C ASN A 159 -9.24 -8.29 10.03
N ALA A 160 -9.32 -9.23 9.08
CA ALA A 160 -9.47 -10.66 9.37
C ALA A 160 -8.24 -11.25 10.05
N SER A 161 -7.07 -10.64 9.86
CA SER A 161 -5.81 -11.13 10.38
C SER A 161 -5.54 -10.75 11.84
N LYS A 162 -6.42 -9.94 12.45
CA LYS A 162 -6.25 -9.46 13.83
C LYS A 162 -6.04 -10.60 14.85
N LYS A 163 -6.63 -11.77 14.61
CA LYS A 163 -6.51 -12.95 15.48
C LYS A 163 -5.08 -13.47 15.67
N PHE A 164 -4.17 -13.15 14.73
CA PHE A 164 -2.77 -13.58 14.79
C PHE A 164 -1.89 -12.64 15.63
N PHE A 165 -2.40 -11.47 16.01
CA PHE A 165 -1.63 -10.45 16.73
C PHE A 165 -1.89 -10.51 18.23
N THR A 166 -0.81 -10.48 19.02
CA THR A 166 -0.91 -10.24 20.47
C THR A 166 -1.26 -8.78 20.74
N LYS A 167 -1.73 -8.48 21.96
CA LYS A 167 -1.96 -7.09 22.39
C LYS A 167 -0.69 -6.25 22.30
N GLU A 168 0.44 -6.80 22.72
CA GLU A 168 1.76 -6.15 22.66
C GLU A 168 2.17 -5.82 21.23
N GLN A 169 1.94 -6.74 20.28
CA GLN A 169 2.21 -6.49 18.87
C GLN A 169 1.32 -5.38 18.30
N LEU A 170 0.05 -5.31 18.69
CA LEU A 170 -0.86 -4.23 18.29
C LEU A 170 -0.42 -2.87 18.86
N VAL A 171 0.01 -2.84 20.14
CA VAL A 171 0.58 -1.64 20.76
C VAL A 171 1.84 -1.21 20.02
N LYS A 172 2.74 -2.14 19.70
CA LYS A 172 3.97 -1.84 18.96
C LYS A 172 3.69 -1.31 17.56
N LEU A 173 2.73 -1.93 16.86
CA LEU A 173 2.27 -1.50 15.54
C LEU A 173 1.77 -0.06 15.59
N ARG A 174 0.96 0.28 16.61
CA ARG A 174 0.55 1.67 16.86
C ARG A 174 1.76 2.58 17.05
N GLN A 175 2.62 2.29 18.03
CA GLN A 175 3.76 3.15 18.38
C GLN A 175 4.69 3.42 17.19
N VAL A 176 4.96 2.42 16.36
CA VAL A 176 5.91 2.54 15.24
C VAL A 176 5.28 3.22 14.02
N ALA A 177 3.98 2.99 13.78
CA ALA A 177 3.33 3.38 12.53
C ALA A 177 2.12 4.32 12.75
N TYR A 178 2.02 4.95 13.93
CA TYR A 178 0.85 5.75 14.34
C TYR A 178 0.48 6.79 13.31
N ARG A 179 1.47 7.54 12.82
CA ARG A 179 1.25 8.62 11.85
C ARG A 179 0.59 8.09 10.59
N GLU A 180 1.08 7.01 10.03
CA GLU A 180 0.54 6.39 8.81
C GLU A 180 -0.83 5.74 9.08
N ILE A 181 -1.01 5.06 10.22
CA ILE A 181 -2.31 4.51 10.64
C ILE A 181 -3.36 5.63 10.72
N ARG A 182 -3.01 6.77 11.33
CA ARG A 182 -3.88 7.93 11.44
C ARG A 182 -4.20 8.51 10.06
N ARG A 183 -3.18 8.81 9.27
CA ARG A 183 -3.30 9.44 7.94
C ARG A 183 -4.13 8.63 6.96
N PHE A 184 -4.03 7.31 7.03
CA PHE A 184 -4.79 6.40 6.17
C PHE A 184 -6.11 5.93 6.80
N GLY A 185 -6.53 6.48 7.93
CA GLY A 185 -7.84 6.24 8.53
C GLY A 185 -8.03 4.84 9.11
N TYR A 186 -6.99 4.29 9.70
CA TYR A 186 -7.00 2.97 10.34
C TYR A 186 -7.16 3.01 11.88
N LEU A 187 -7.33 4.20 12.46
CA LEU A 187 -7.72 4.35 13.85
C LEU A 187 -9.20 4.02 14.03
N LYS A 188 -9.53 3.28 15.10
CA LYS A 188 -10.91 3.17 15.57
C LYS A 188 -11.36 4.54 16.06
N MET A 189 -12.49 4.98 15.55
CA MET A 189 -13.15 6.17 16.08
C MET A 189 -13.89 5.82 17.37
N ASN A 190 -14.35 6.85 18.08
CA ASN A 190 -15.16 6.69 19.27
C ASN A 190 -16.47 5.93 18.97
N GLN A 191 -17.19 5.53 20.03
CA GLN A 191 -18.43 4.74 19.94
C GLN A 191 -19.55 5.35 19.09
N TYR A 192 -19.43 6.62 18.67
CA TYR A 192 -20.44 7.35 17.91
C TYR A 192 -20.13 7.45 16.42
N GLN A 193 -18.93 7.01 15.98
CA GLN A 193 -18.53 7.01 14.58
C GLN A 193 -18.05 5.60 14.18
N GLU A 194 -18.74 4.98 13.23
CA GLU A 194 -18.29 3.70 12.68
C GLU A 194 -17.11 3.93 11.73
N ASN A 195 -15.97 3.29 12.03
CA ASN A 195 -14.88 3.11 11.07
C ASN A 195 -14.67 1.60 10.82
N PRO A 196 -15.20 1.03 9.73
CA PRO A 196 -15.08 -0.40 9.45
C PRO A 196 -13.64 -0.84 9.16
N THR A 197 -12.76 0.11 8.82
CA THR A 197 -11.34 -0.13 8.56
C THR A 197 -10.47 0.04 9.81
N GLY A 198 -11.01 0.63 10.87
CA GLY A 198 -10.28 0.90 12.11
C GLY A 198 -10.00 -0.36 12.93
N PHE A 199 -8.74 -0.58 13.33
CA PHE A 199 -8.36 -1.78 14.10
C PHE A 199 -7.69 -1.50 15.45
N ILE A 200 -7.19 -0.28 15.65
CA ILE A 200 -6.51 0.20 16.86
C ILE A 200 -7.20 1.46 17.40
N SER A 201 -7.47 1.53 18.71
CA SER A 201 -7.99 2.74 19.36
C SER A 201 -6.95 3.86 19.41
N GLU A 202 -7.43 5.10 19.33
CA GLU A 202 -6.65 6.27 19.66
C GLU A 202 -6.47 6.34 21.18
N ASP A 203 -5.23 6.38 21.66
CA ASP A 203 -4.91 6.73 23.05
C ASP A 203 -4.44 8.19 23.06
N GLU A 204 -4.79 8.95 24.10
CA GLU A 204 -4.57 10.40 24.16
C GLU A 204 -3.09 10.82 24.34
N GLU A 205 -2.20 9.88 24.68
CA GLU A 205 -0.80 10.15 25.04
C GLU A 205 0.16 10.28 23.85
N GLU A 206 -0.26 10.01 22.61
CA GLU A 206 0.65 10.06 21.44
C GLU A 206 0.74 11.46 20.83
N GLU A 207 1.98 11.92 20.56
CA GLU A 207 2.26 13.27 20.09
C GLU A 207 1.71 13.51 18.66
N LYS A 208 0.63 14.30 18.56
CA LYS A 208 0.01 14.69 17.29
C LYS A 208 0.80 15.82 16.63
N THR A 209 1.17 15.67 15.35
CA THR A 209 1.72 16.80 14.58
C THR A 209 0.66 17.87 14.33
N GLN A 210 1.07 19.10 13.98
CA GLN A 210 0.11 20.17 13.65
C GLN A 210 -0.84 19.77 12.52
N ILE A 211 -0.31 19.11 11.48
CA ILE A 211 -1.09 18.56 10.36
C ILE A 211 -2.11 17.52 10.86
N ASP A 212 -1.75 16.71 11.84
CA ASP A 212 -2.63 15.67 12.39
C ASP A 212 -3.80 16.24 13.20
N LYS A 213 -3.67 17.48 13.72
CA LYS A 213 -4.70 18.19 14.48
C LYS A 213 -5.73 18.88 13.57
N GLU A 214 -5.36 19.19 12.33
CA GLU A 214 -6.22 19.92 11.37
C GLU A 214 -7.27 19.03 10.68
N HIS A 215 -7.12 17.70 10.75
CA HIS A 215 -7.99 16.75 10.08
C HIS A 215 -8.99 16.12 11.05
N SER A 216 -10.28 16.51 10.93
CA SER A 216 -11.36 16.13 11.85
C SER A 216 -11.99 14.75 11.58
N ASN A 217 -11.81 14.18 10.39
CA ASN A 217 -12.32 12.86 10.00
C ASN A 217 -11.15 11.88 9.71
N HIS A 218 -11.32 10.60 10.01
CA HIS A 218 -10.29 9.56 9.92
C HIS A 218 -9.63 9.44 8.53
N VAL A 219 -10.34 9.78 7.45
CA VAL A 219 -9.78 9.76 6.08
C VAL A 219 -9.55 11.15 5.48
N ALA A 220 -9.79 12.23 6.23
CA ALA A 220 -9.71 13.59 5.68
C ALA A 220 -8.32 13.90 5.12
N TRP A 221 -7.26 13.49 5.82
CA TRP A 221 -5.89 13.70 5.35
C TRP A 221 -5.63 13.03 4.01
N LEU A 222 -6.05 11.77 3.86
CA LEU A 222 -5.87 11.00 2.63
C LEU A 222 -6.59 11.66 1.44
N LEU A 223 -7.83 12.13 1.66
CA LEU A 223 -8.62 12.81 0.64
C LEU A 223 -7.99 14.14 0.23
N ASP A 224 -7.60 14.97 1.20
CA ASP A 224 -6.92 16.25 0.95
C ASP A 224 -5.60 16.04 0.21
N PHE A 225 -4.80 15.06 0.64
CA PHE A 225 -3.54 14.71 -0.02
C PHE A 225 -3.77 14.33 -1.49
N ASN A 226 -4.72 13.43 -1.77
CA ASN A 226 -5.01 12.99 -3.13
C ASN A 226 -5.52 14.15 -4.00
N MET A 227 -6.38 15.02 -3.46
CA MET A 227 -6.87 16.21 -4.16
C MET A 227 -5.73 17.18 -4.50
N LYS A 228 -4.85 17.45 -3.53
CA LYS A 228 -3.67 18.29 -3.75
C LYS A 228 -2.76 17.71 -4.83
N MET A 229 -2.54 16.39 -4.83
CA MET A 229 -1.70 15.72 -5.83
C MET A 229 -2.35 15.69 -7.22
N LEU A 230 -3.68 15.60 -7.32
CA LEU A 230 -4.40 15.81 -8.57
C LEU A 230 -4.20 17.24 -9.10
N SER A 231 -4.32 18.27 -8.23
CA SER A 231 -4.05 19.65 -8.64
C SER A 231 -2.62 19.86 -9.11
N VAL A 232 -1.63 19.24 -8.47
CA VAL A 232 -0.23 19.26 -8.93
C VAL A 232 -0.12 18.60 -10.31
N ALA A 233 -0.72 17.43 -10.50
CA ALA A 233 -0.68 16.70 -11.77
C ALA A 233 -1.35 17.47 -12.92
N LEU A 234 -2.46 18.15 -12.65
CA LEU A 234 -3.16 19.03 -13.61
C LEU A 234 -2.26 20.21 -14.02
N LYS A 235 -1.64 20.90 -13.06
CA LYS A 235 -0.73 22.03 -13.33
C LYS A 235 0.50 21.61 -14.13
N MET A 236 1.10 20.47 -13.77
CA MET A 236 2.20 19.91 -14.56
C MET A 236 1.76 19.65 -16.00
N ASN A 237 0.58 19.04 -16.21
CA ASN A 237 0.08 18.76 -17.54
C ASN A 237 -0.14 20.02 -18.39
N GLU A 238 -0.60 21.11 -17.80
CA GLU A 238 -0.76 22.40 -18.49
C GLU A 238 0.57 23.01 -18.89
N GLN A 239 1.57 22.95 -18.01
CA GLN A 239 2.91 23.49 -18.26
C GLN A 239 3.63 22.79 -19.42
N PHE A 240 3.31 21.51 -19.69
CA PHE A 240 3.95 20.70 -20.74
C PHE A 240 3.10 20.56 -22.01
N LYS A 241 1.99 21.30 -22.17
CA LYS A 241 1.15 21.23 -23.38
C LYS A 241 1.91 21.59 -24.67
N ASP A 242 2.89 22.48 -24.57
CA ASP A 242 3.60 23.02 -25.74
C ASP A 242 4.97 22.38 -26.00
N ASP A 243 5.41 21.45 -25.15
CA ASP A 243 6.72 20.81 -25.27
C ASP A 243 6.69 19.33 -24.89
N LEU A 244 6.31 18.49 -25.84
CA LEU A 244 6.31 17.03 -25.72
C LEU A 244 7.69 16.45 -25.39
N LEU A 245 8.78 17.18 -25.70
CA LEU A 245 10.15 16.76 -25.43
C LEU A 245 10.58 17.06 -23.97
N ASN A 246 9.91 17.99 -23.30
CA ASN A 246 10.22 18.41 -21.93
C ASN A 246 9.34 17.79 -20.84
N LYS A 247 8.75 16.60 -21.09
CA LYS A 247 8.12 15.83 -20.01
C LYS A 247 9.13 15.63 -18.88
N VAL A 248 8.83 16.16 -17.69
CA VAL A 248 9.68 15.97 -16.51
C VAL A 248 9.52 14.53 -16.01
N TYR A 249 10.44 13.69 -16.47
CA TYR A 249 10.59 12.33 -16.01
C TYR A 249 11.29 12.30 -14.66
N ILE A 250 10.66 11.69 -13.66
CA ILE A 250 11.26 11.47 -12.35
C ILE A 250 11.82 10.06 -12.32
N ARG A 251 13.11 9.96 -12.00
CA ARG A 251 13.82 8.68 -11.90
C ARG A 251 13.44 7.96 -10.61
N ILE A 252 12.96 6.74 -10.75
CA ILE A 252 12.51 5.83 -9.69
C ILE A 252 13.51 4.66 -9.58
N ASN A 253 13.44 3.90 -8.48
CA ASN A 253 14.31 2.75 -8.16
C ASN A 253 15.76 3.13 -7.82
N LYS A 254 15.97 4.26 -7.14
CA LYS A 254 17.30 4.66 -6.68
C LYS A 254 17.78 3.81 -5.52
N LYS A 255 19.05 3.39 -5.54
CA LYS A 255 19.62 2.45 -4.56
C LYS A 255 19.73 3.06 -3.16
N GLU A 256 20.06 4.34 -3.10
CA GLU A 256 20.28 5.13 -1.89
C GLU A 256 18.98 5.45 -1.13
N GLU A 257 17.83 5.31 -1.78
CA GLU A 257 16.51 5.61 -1.22
C GLU A 257 15.81 4.35 -0.66
N ILE A 258 16.44 3.17 -0.71
CA ILE A 258 15.86 1.89 -0.26
C ILE A 258 15.68 1.84 1.26
N VAL A 259 14.45 1.59 1.70
CA VAL A 259 14.10 1.54 3.14
C VAL A 259 14.46 0.21 3.79
N ARG A 260 14.42 -0.90 3.04
CA ARG A 260 14.78 -2.22 3.55
C ARG A 260 16.30 -2.41 3.52
N LYS A 261 16.93 -2.25 4.68
CA LYS A 261 18.37 -2.51 4.85
C LYS A 261 18.68 -4.01 4.62
N GLN A 262 19.84 -4.31 4.06
CA GLN A 262 20.34 -5.69 3.97
C GLN A 262 20.56 -6.26 5.37
N SER A 263 20.25 -7.54 5.54
CA SER A 263 20.61 -8.23 6.78
C SER A 263 22.14 -8.28 6.90
N LYS A 264 22.65 -8.04 8.12
CA LYS A 264 24.08 -8.20 8.42
C LYS A 264 24.48 -9.67 8.52
N GLU A 265 23.54 -10.55 8.85
CA GLU A 265 23.74 -11.99 9.07
C GLU A 265 23.59 -12.81 7.79
N ASP A 266 22.74 -12.34 6.87
CA ASP A 266 22.58 -12.91 5.53
C ASP A 266 22.51 -11.78 4.50
N PRO A 267 23.65 -11.38 3.89
CA PRO A 267 23.70 -10.33 2.88
C PRO A 267 22.82 -10.61 1.64
N THR A 268 22.45 -11.87 1.42
CA THR A 268 21.60 -12.32 0.31
C THR A 268 20.10 -12.25 0.65
N ALA A 269 19.74 -12.33 1.93
CA ALA A 269 18.37 -12.13 2.40
C ALA A 269 18.06 -10.66 2.66
N ARG A 270 17.14 -10.11 1.85
CA ARG A 270 16.52 -8.82 2.13
C ARG A 270 15.22 -9.02 2.93
N GLY A 271 15.23 -8.57 4.19
CA GLY A 271 14.08 -8.58 5.12
C GLY A 271 13.40 -9.95 5.26
N ALA A 272 12.08 -9.99 5.14
CA ALA A 272 11.19 -11.16 5.22
C ALA A 272 11.70 -12.47 4.60
N ARG A 273 12.57 -12.41 3.57
CA ARG A 273 13.14 -13.60 2.92
C ARG A 273 14.06 -14.42 3.82
N LYS A 274 14.65 -13.83 4.87
CA LYS A 274 15.47 -14.56 5.85
C LYS A 274 14.68 -15.68 6.55
N TYR A 275 13.36 -15.50 6.67
CA TYR A 275 12.48 -16.49 7.26
C TYR A 275 12.08 -17.61 6.29
N LYS A 276 12.33 -17.46 4.98
CA LYS A 276 11.83 -18.41 3.98
C LYS A 276 12.43 -19.81 4.13
N SER A 277 13.75 -19.91 4.34
CA SER A 277 14.41 -21.20 4.58
C SER A 277 13.92 -21.82 5.89
N ILE A 278 13.94 -21.04 6.97
CA ILE A 278 13.52 -21.49 8.31
C ILE A 278 12.06 -22.00 8.29
N LEU A 279 11.15 -21.24 7.67
CA LEU A 279 9.74 -21.65 7.57
C LEU A 279 9.58 -22.90 6.71
N ARG A 280 10.38 -23.06 5.64
CA ARG A 280 10.36 -24.26 4.82
C ARG A 280 10.76 -25.50 5.63
N ASP A 281 11.80 -25.38 6.44
CA ASP A 281 12.33 -26.51 7.22
C ASP A 281 11.41 -26.91 8.39
N LEU A 282 10.60 -25.98 8.91
CA LEU A 282 9.68 -26.24 10.02
C LEU A 282 8.25 -26.65 9.61
N LEU A 283 7.88 -26.42 8.34
CA LEU A 283 6.51 -26.62 7.85
C LEU A 283 6.36 -27.79 6.85
N ILE A 284 7.49 -28.34 6.36
CA ILE A 284 7.55 -29.56 5.54
C ILE A 284 7.86 -30.74 6.46
#